data_AF-A0A6G1FYK2-F1
#
_entry.id   AF-A0A6G1FYK2-F1
#
_cell.length_a   1.000
_cell.length_b   1.000
_cell.length_c   1.000
_cell.angle_alpha   90.00
_cell.angle_beta   90.00
_cell.angle_gamma   90.00
#
_symmetry.space_group_name_H-M   'P 1'
#
loop_
_entity.id
_entity.type
_entity.pdbx_description
1 polymer ?
#
loop_
_entity_poly.entity_id
_entity_poly.type
_entity_poly.pdbx_seq_one_letter_code
_entity_poly.pdbx_strand_id
1 'polypeptide(L)' 'ASSSPPNSAQLHADEAKLFDINHQIKATLTELLNAPSVRHDERMRAWVQERLMDAEQELKRQRRRRSS' A
#
# COMPACT_ATOMS: atom_id res chain seq x y z
N ALA A 1 12.67 2.42 -33.80
CA ALA A 1 12.89 2.50 -32.34
C ALA A 1 12.48 1.15 -31.75
N SER A 2 13.46 0.35 -31.32
CA SER A 2 13.21 -1.00 -30.82
C SER A 2 12.80 -0.91 -29.35
N SER A 3 11.50 -0.91 -29.08
CA SER A 3 10.97 -1.04 -27.73
C SER A 3 11.24 -2.46 -27.25
N SER A 4 12.34 -2.67 -26.52
CA SER A 4 12.61 -3.94 -25.87
C SER A 4 11.46 -4.23 -24.88
N PRO A 5 10.94 -5.46 -24.82
CA PRO A 5 9.93 -5.80 -23.83
C PRO A 5 10.49 -5.54 -22.42
N PRO A 6 9.68 -5.01 -21.50
CA PRO A 6 10.13 -4.83 -20.12
C PRO A 6 10.61 -6.18 -19.59
N ASN A 7 11.85 -6.19 -19.09
CA ASN A 7 12.46 -7.37 -18.51
C ASN A 7 11.57 -7.87 -17.36
N SER A 8 11.12 -9.12 -17.39
CA SER A 8 10.21 -9.68 -16.40
C SER A 8 10.76 -9.58 -14.96
N ALA A 9 12.08 -9.66 -14.80
CA ALA A 9 12.76 -9.42 -13.53
C ALA A 9 12.56 -7.99 -12.99
N GLN A 10 12.47 -7.01 -13.87
CA GLN A 10 12.26 -5.61 -13.50
C GLN A 10 10.82 -5.35 -13.05
N LEU A 11 9.83 -5.99 -13.70
CA LEU A 11 8.44 -5.97 -13.25
C LEU A 11 8.29 -6.58 -11.85
N HIS A 12 8.92 -7.73 -11.58
CA HIS A 12 8.92 -8.35 -10.26
C HIS A 12 9.59 -7.47 -9.19
N ALA A 13 10.68 -6.77 -9.53
CA ALA A 13 11.34 -5.85 -8.62
C ALA A 13 10.47 -4.64 -8.29
N ASP A 14 9.80 -4.06 -9.29
CA ASP A 14 8.83 -2.98 -9.11
C ASP A 14 7.64 -3.43 -8.26
N GLU A 15 7.09 -4.63 -8.49
CA GLU A 15 6.01 -5.19 -7.66
C GLU A 15 6.45 -5.41 -6.20
N ALA A 16 7.68 -5.90 -5.97
CA ALA A 16 8.21 -6.05 -4.63
C ALA A 16 8.39 -4.71 -3.91
N LYS A 17 8.85 -3.68 -4.64
CA LYS A 17 8.97 -2.31 -4.12
C LYS A 17 7.61 -1.72 -3.80
N LEU A 18 6.62 -1.89 -4.69
CA LEU A 18 5.24 -1.43 -4.46
C LEU A 18 4.61 -2.10 -3.26
N PHE A 19 4.89 -3.39 -3.03
CA PHE A 19 4.44 -4.12 -1.86
C PHE A 19 5.02 -3.52 -0.57
N ASP A 20 6.33 -3.26 -0.55
CA ASP A 20 7.00 -2.66 0.60
C ASP A 20 6.47 -1.25 0.92
N ILE A 21 6.28 -0.41 -0.11
CA ILE A 21 5.69 0.92 0.04
C ILE A 21 4.27 0.83 0.62
N ASN A 22 3.41 -0.06 0.10
CA ASN A 22 2.06 -0.23 0.64
C ASN A 22 2.07 -0.72 2.09
N HIS A 23 3.03 -1.56 2.46
CA HIS A 23 3.21 -2.01 3.83
C HIS A 23 3.61 -0.85 4.76
N GLN A 24 4.53 0.01 4.34
CA GLN A 24 4.93 1.21 5.09
C GLN A 24 3.77 2.21 5.23
N ILE A 25 2.98 2.41 4.17
CA ILE A 25 1.78 3.25 4.21
C ILE A 25 0.79 2.70 5.24
N LYS A 26 0.51 1.40 5.20
CA LYS A 26 -0.37 0.74 6.17
C LYS A 26 0.13 0.94 7.62
N ALA A 27 1.41 0.73 7.87
CA ALA A 27 2.01 0.90 9.20
C ALA A 27 1.83 2.35 9.69
N THR A 28 2.21 3.32 8.85
CA THR A 28 2.08 4.75 9.16
C THR A 28 0.64 5.15 9.45
N LEU A 29 -0.32 4.71 8.63
CA LEU A 29 -1.75 5.01 8.83
C LEU A 29 -2.29 4.37 10.12
N THR A 30 -1.79 3.18 10.47
CA THR A 30 -2.14 2.51 11.73
C THR A 30 -1.61 3.29 12.94
N GLU A 31 -0.37 3.76 12.88
CA GLU A 31 0.21 4.63 13.92
C GLU A 31 -0.56 5.96 14.01
N LEU A 32 -0.92 6.53 12.87
CA LEU A 32 -1.69 7.77 12.79
C LEU A 32 -3.06 7.62 13.46
N LEU A 33 -3.77 6.51 13.27
CA LEU A 33 -5.04 6.24 13.99
C LEU A 33 -4.88 6.18 15.51
N ASN A 34 -3.68 5.88 16.01
CA ASN A 34 -3.38 5.87 17.44
C ASN A 34 -2.89 7.24 17.96
N ALA A 35 -2.55 8.17 17.07
CA ALA A 35 -2.08 9.49 17.44
C ALA A 35 -3.23 10.31 18.09
N PRO A 36 -2.96 11.05 19.19
CA PRO A 36 -3.98 11.84 19.89
C PRO A 36 -4.71 12.83 18.99
N SER A 37 -4.01 13.48 18.06
CA SER A 37 -4.58 14.47 17.15
C SER A 37 -5.60 13.89 16.17
N VAL A 38 -5.47 12.60 15.82
CA VAL A 38 -6.38 11.89 14.90
C VAL A 38 -7.49 11.21 15.68
N ARG A 39 -7.18 10.69 16.87
CA ARG A 39 -8.15 10.00 17.73
C ARG A 39 -9.36 10.87 18.11
N HIS A 40 -9.14 12.17 18.26
CA HIS A 40 -10.17 13.14 18.66
C HIS A 40 -10.77 13.91 17.48
N ASP A 41 -10.31 13.65 16.25
CA ASP A 41 -10.86 14.26 15.03
C ASP A 41 -11.52 13.16 14.18
N GLU A 42 -12.85 13.07 14.25
CA GLU A 42 -13.62 12.04 13.55
C GLU A 42 -13.45 12.10 12.03
N ARG A 43 -13.29 13.32 11.46
CA ARG A 43 -13.11 13.51 10.03
C ARG A 43 -11.74 13.01 9.59
N MET A 44 -10.70 13.35 10.36
CA MET A 44 -9.36 12.86 10.11
C MET A 44 -9.29 11.35 10.29
N ARG A 45 -9.94 10.81 11.34
CA ARG A 45 -10.00 9.36 11.57
C ARG A 45 -10.66 8.62 10.41
N ALA A 46 -11.81 9.08 9.93
CA ALA A 46 -12.51 8.47 8.80
C ALA A 46 -11.65 8.48 7.53
N TRP A 47 -10.97 9.60 7.24
CA TRP A 47 -10.07 9.70 6.09
C TRP A 47 -8.87 8.75 6.20
N VAL A 48 -8.26 8.63 7.38
CA VAL A 48 -7.15 7.70 7.62
C VAL A 48 -7.63 6.25 7.48
N GLN A 49 -8.82 5.92 7.98
CA GLN A 49 -9.42 4.59 7.85
C GLN A 49 -9.70 4.21 6.39
N GLU A 50 -10.22 5.13 5.57
CA GLU A 50 -10.46 4.91 4.13
C GLU A 50 -9.14 4.59 3.42
N ARG A 51 -8.09 5.39 3.65
CA ARG A 51 -6.76 5.15 3.07
C ARG A 51 -6.13 3.84 3.54
N LEU A 52 -6.37 3.46 4.79
CA LEU A 52 -5.89 2.20 5.35
C LEU A 52 -6.54 1.02 4.64
N MET A 53 -7.85 1.07 4.42
CA MET A 53 -8.58 0.03 3.68
C MET A 53 -8.04 -0.12 2.25
N ASP A 54 -7.79 0.99 1.55
CA ASP A 54 -7.22 0.95 0.19
C ASP A 54 -5.86 0.23 0.17
N ALA A 55 -4.95 0.59 1.09
CA ALA A 55 -3.64 -0.05 1.21
C ALA A 55 -3.76 -1.55 1.53
N GLU A 56 -4.70 -1.94 2.40
CA GLU A 56 -4.95 -3.34 2.73
C GLU A 56 -5.51 -4.15 1.56
N GLN A 57 -6.41 -3.55 0.76
CA GLN A 57 -6.94 -4.18 -0.45
C GLN A 57 -5.84 -4.39 -1.50
N GLU A 58 -4.96 -3.40 -1.68
CA GLU A 58 -3.86 -3.50 -2.63
C GLU A 58 -2.83 -4.57 -2.20
N LEU A 59 -2.45 -4.61 -0.92
CA LEU A 59 -1.62 -5.69 -0.37
C LEU A 59 -2.26 -7.06 -0.57
N LYS A 60 -3.58 -7.19 -0.36
CA LYS A 60 -4.32 -8.44 -0.58
C LYS A 60 -4.33 -8.86 -2.04
N ARG A 61 -4.47 -7.92 -2.98
CA ARG A 61 -4.42 -8.17 -4.43
C ARG A 61 -3.02 -8.63 -4.85
N GLN A 62 -1.98 -7.95 -4.41
CA GLN A 62 -0.59 -8.31 -4.71
C GLN A 62 -0.22 -9.69 -4.15
N ARG A 63 -0.67 -10.00 -2.93
CA ARG A 63 -0.44 -11.32 -2.32
C ARG A 63 -1.07 -12.45 -3.13
N ARG A 64 -2.27 -12.21 -3.70
CA ARG A 64 -2.94 -13.17 -4.59
C ARG A 64 -2.18 -13.37 -5.90
N ARG A 65 -1.68 -12.30 -6.53
CA ARG A 65 -0.89 -12.37 -7.77
C ARG A 65 0.40 -13.15 -7.58
N ARG A 66 1.06 -13.01 -6.44
CA ARG A 66 2.32 -13.68 -6.11
C ARG A 66 2.16 -15.16 -5.72
N SER A 67 0.93 -15.60 -5.44
CA SER A 67 0.58 -16.99 -5.11
C SER A 67 0.02 -17.78 -6.30
N SER A 68 -0.07 -17.18 -7.48
CA SER A 68 -0.40 -17.82 -8.77
C SER A 68 0.85 -17.94 -9.62
#